data_AF-X1ICX4-F1
#
_entry.id   AF-X1ICX4-F1
#
_cell.length_a   1.000
_cell.length_b   1.000
_cell.length_c   1.000
_cell.angle_alpha   90.00
_cell.angle_beta   90.00
_cell.angle_gamma   90.00
#
_symmetry.space_group_name_H-M   'P 1'
#
loop_
_entity.id
_entity.type
_entity.pdbx_description
1 polymer ?
#
loop_
_entity_poly.entity_id
_entity_poly.type
_entity_poly.pdbx_seq_one_letter_code
_entity_poly.pdbx_strand_id
1 'polypeptide(L)'
;MEVHSDWYNRIVKEINLHKDSLSKKDAKKYKLDLLLRVARRVDDFFSLCGQCQLLQPEITKITGELGYLTQMPKQAPKEARKSYHKTLNNIIKHLKKEHKLVTEG
;
A
#
# COMPACT_ATOMS: atom_id res chain seq x y z
N MET A 1 -15.33 5.45 -17.29
CA MET A 1 -14.13 6.02 -16.65
C MET A 1 -14.33 5.86 -15.16
N GLU A 2 -13.55 5.00 -14.50
CA GLU A 2 -13.62 4.88 -13.04
C GLU A 2 -13.07 6.19 -12.45
N VAL A 3 -13.95 6.99 -11.86
CA VAL A 3 -13.57 8.20 -11.14
C VAL A 3 -13.03 7.75 -9.79
N HIS A 4 -11.73 7.51 -9.72
CA HIS A 4 -11.08 7.21 -8.44
C HIS A 4 -10.99 8.47 -7.57
N SER A 5 -10.97 8.29 -6.24
CA SER A 5 -10.88 9.42 -5.33
C SER A 5 -9.55 10.17 -5.46
N ASP A 6 -9.55 11.45 -5.06
CA ASP A 6 -8.32 12.25 -4.95
C ASP A 6 -7.27 11.59 -4.06
N TRP A 7 -7.71 10.87 -3.03
CA TRP A 7 -6.81 10.11 -2.17
C TRP A 7 -6.11 8.98 -2.94
N TYR A 8 -6.87 8.16 -3.68
CA TYR A 8 -6.27 7.08 -4.45
C TYR A 8 -5.29 7.61 -5.49
N ASN A 9 -5.67 8.66 -6.22
CA ASN A 9 -4.80 9.30 -7.20
C ASN A 9 -3.48 9.80 -6.59
N ARG A 10 -3.53 10.35 -5.37
CA ARG A 10 -2.33 10.74 -4.62
C ARG A 10 -1.47 9.53 -4.24
N ILE A 11 -2.06 8.47 -3.69
CA ILE A 11 -1.33 7.25 -3.31
C ILE A 11 -0.67 6.59 -4.53
N VAL A 12 -1.38 6.51 -5.67
CA VAL A 12 -0.83 5.97 -6.91
C VAL A 12 0.38 6.77 -7.37
N LYS A 13 0.31 8.12 -7.34
CA LYS A 13 1.45 8.97 -7.68
C LYS A 13 2.66 8.68 -6.78
N GLU A 14 2.47 8.66 -5.46
CA GLU A 14 3.55 8.37 -4.51
C GLU A 14 4.18 6.99 -4.76
N ILE A 15 3.36 5.95 -4.93
CA ILE A 15 3.87 4.60 -5.18
C ILE A 15 4.60 4.51 -6.51
N ASN A 16 4.10 5.17 -7.57
CA ASN A 16 4.76 5.18 -8.88
C ASN A 16 6.09 5.93 -8.83
N LEU A 17 6.19 7.07 -8.11
CA LEU A 17 7.46 7.76 -7.88
C LEU A 17 8.50 6.82 -7.24
N HIS A 18 8.08 6.02 -6.25
CA HIS A 18 8.96 5.00 -5.68
C HIS A 18 9.29 3.88 -6.67
N LYS A 19 8.33 3.43 -7.48
CA LYS A 19 8.53 2.35 -8.45
C LYS A 19 9.52 2.73 -9.54
N ASP A 20 9.47 3.98 -10.02
CA ASP A 20 10.39 4.52 -11.02
C ASP A 20 11.80 4.76 -10.46
N SER A 21 11.90 5.10 -9.17
CA SER A 21 13.18 5.29 -8.48
C SER A 21 13.84 3.98 -8.05
N LEU A 22 13.06 2.91 -7.84
CA LEU A 22 13.55 1.65 -7.28
C LEU A 22 13.96 0.63 -8.35
N SER A 23 14.93 -0.21 -7.97
CA SER A 23 15.22 -1.41 -8.74
C SER A 23 14.00 -2.36 -8.76
N LYS A 24 13.85 -3.16 -9.82
CA LYS A 24 12.82 -4.21 -9.90
C LYS A 24 12.86 -5.16 -8.69
N LYS A 25 14.04 -5.38 -8.10
CA LYS A 25 14.23 -6.22 -6.91
C LYS A 25 13.60 -5.57 -5.68
N ASP A 26 13.82 -4.28 -5.48
CA ASP A 26 13.25 -3.54 -4.34
C ASP A 26 11.75 -3.31 -4.50
N ALA A 27 11.27 -3.03 -5.72
CA ALA A 27 9.84 -2.95 -6.01
C ALA A 27 9.10 -4.24 -5.65
N LYS A 28 9.69 -5.41 -5.98
CA LYS A 28 9.17 -6.73 -5.56
C LYS A 28 9.26 -6.93 -4.05
N LYS A 29 10.37 -6.55 -3.42
CA LYS A 29 10.60 -6.68 -1.98
C LYS A 29 9.55 -5.92 -1.16
N TYR A 30 9.19 -4.71 -1.58
CA TYR A 30 8.19 -3.88 -0.92
C TYR A 30 6.76 -4.12 -1.45
N LYS A 31 6.60 -5.04 -2.40
CA LYS A 31 5.31 -5.45 -2.99
C LYS A 31 4.49 -4.26 -3.52
N LEU A 32 5.13 -3.33 -4.25
CA LEU A 32 4.47 -2.09 -4.69
C LEU A 32 3.24 -2.34 -5.57
N ASP A 33 3.28 -3.36 -6.45
CA ASP A 33 2.11 -3.76 -7.25
C ASP A 33 0.94 -4.28 -6.39
N LEU A 34 1.24 -4.91 -5.25
CA LEU A 34 0.22 -5.34 -4.32
C LEU A 34 -0.35 -4.16 -3.54
N LEU A 35 0.51 -3.22 -3.13
CA LEU A 35 0.09 -2.01 -2.44
C LEU A 35 -0.86 -1.17 -3.31
N LEU A 36 -0.59 -1.02 -4.60
CA LEU A 36 -1.49 -0.37 -5.56
C LEU A 36 -2.86 -1.05 -5.65
N ARG A 37 -2.87 -2.39 -5.76
CA ARG A 37 -4.11 -3.19 -5.78
C ARG A 37 -4.90 -3.03 -4.49
N VAL A 38 -4.21 -3.05 -3.35
CA VAL A 38 -4.81 -2.86 -2.03
C VAL A 38 -5.40 -1.46 -1.88
N ALA A 39 -4.66 -0.42 -2.28
CA ALA A 39 -5.14 0.97 -2.23
C ALA A 39 -6.39 1.17 -3.08
N ARG A 40 -6.42 0.60 -4.29
CA ARG A 40 -7.61 0.64 -5.15
C ARG A 40 -8.82 0.03 -4.47
N ARG A 41 -8.63 -1.15 -3.88
CA ARG A 41 -9.74 -1.87 -3.23
C ARG A 41 -10.23 -1.15 -1.99
N VAL A 42 -9.34 -0.55 -1.20
CA VAL A 42 -9.76 0.28 -0.07
C VAL A 42 -10.54 1.50 -0.55
N ASP A 43 -10.14 2.12 -1.66
CA ASP A 43 -10.90 3.22 -2.29
C ASP A 43 -12.30 2.78 -2.71
N ASP A 44 -12.40 1.66 -3.44
CA ASP A 44 -13.66 1.09 -3.94
C ASP A 44 -14.67 0.80 -2.81
N PHE A 45 -14.18 0.39 -1.64
CA PHE A 45 -15.00 0.02 -0.48
C PHE A 45 -15.02 1.07 0.63
N PHE A 46 -14.41 2.24 0.44
CA PHE A 46 -14.29 3.26 1.48
C PHE A 46 -15.65 3.70 2.03
N SER A 47 -16.62 3.96 1.16
CA SER A 47 -17.97 4.39 1.55
C SER A 47 -18.84 3.26 2.12
N LEU A 48 -18.45 2.00 1.91
CA LEU A 48 -19.26 0.81 2.22
C LEU A 48 -18.71 -0.01 3.40
N CYS A 49 -17.46 0.20 3.80
CA CYS A 49 -16.79 -0.58 4.83
C CYS A 49 -16.04 0.33 5.82
N GLY A 50 -16.54 0.40 7.06
CA GLY A 50 -15.90 1.19 8.12
C GLY A 50 -14.46 0.75 8.42
N GLN A 51 -14.13 -0.53 8.23
CA GLN A 51 -12.74 -0.98 8.33
C GLN A 51 -11.88 -0.45 7.19
N CYS A 52 -12.38 -0.40 5.94
CA CYS A 52 -11.65 0.24 4.84
C CYS A 52 -11.37 1.73 5.14
N GLN A 53 -12.30 2.44 5.79
CA GLN A 53 -12.07 3.83 6.22
C GLN A 53 -10.91 3.95 7.20
N LEU A 54 -10.79 3.02 8.15
CA LEU A 54 -9.69 2.97 9.11
C LEU A 54 -8.36 2.53 8.48
N LEU A 55 -8.39 1.77 7.37
CA LEU A 55 -7.19 1.29 6.68
C LEU A 55 -6.62 2.32 5.70
N GLN A 56 -7.42 3.29 5.24
CA GLN A 56 -6.95 4.38 4.37
C GLN A 56 -5.78 5.21 4.98
N PRO A 57 -5.83 5.69 6.24
CA PRO A 57 -4.70 6.37 6.86
C PRO A 57 -3.50 5.43 7.06
N GLU A 58 -3.71 4.15 7.34
CA GLU A 58 -2.64 3.16 7.46
C GLU A 58 -1.89 2.97 6.13
N ILE A 59 -2.60 2.93 5.00
CA ILE A 59 -1.99 2.90 3.65
C ILE A 59 -1.19 4.17 3.39
N THR A 60 -1.74 5.33 3.77
CA THR A 60 -1.06 6.63 3.61
C THR A 60 0.25 6.66 4.40
N LYS A 61 0.22 6.17 5.64
CA LYS A 61 1.40 6.07 6.50
C LYS A 61 2.48 5.17 5.90
N ILE A 62 2.15 3.94 5.54
CA ILE A 62 3.15 3.01 4.99
C ILE A 62 3.68 3.46 3.64
N THR A 63 2.88 4.21 2.86
CA THR A 63 3.33 4.82 1.60
C THR A 63 4.32 5.95 1.84
N GLY A 64 4.08 6.80 2.85
CA GLY A 64 5.07 7.82 3.25
C GLY A 64 6.35 7.21 3.83
N GLU A 65 6.25 6.11 4.56
CA GLU A 65 7.41 5.37 5.08
C GLU A 65 8.25 4.72 3.97
N LEU A 66 7.67 4.44 2.79
CA LEU A 66 8.43 3.86 1.66
C LEU A 66 9.62 4.72 1.29
N GLY A 67 9.49 6.05 1.25
CA GLY A 67 10.60 6.94 0.93
C GLY A 67 11.80 6.70 1.85
N TYR A 68 11.58 6.65 3.15
CA TYR A 68 12.62 6.37 4.13
C TYR A 68 13.19 4.94 4.00
N LEU A 69 12.33 3.94 3.83
CA LEU A 69 12.73 2.53 3.72
C LEU A 69 13.54 2.21 2.45
N THR A 70 13.34 3.01 1.40
CA THR A 70 13.87 2.76 0.05
C THR A 70 15.09 3.62 -0.25
N GLN A 71 15.12 4.88 0.19
CA GLN A 71 16.27 5.77 -0.02
C GLN A 71 17.41 5.48 0.95
N MET A 72 17.11 5.06 2.18
CA MET A 72 18.12 4.79 3.21
C MET A 72 18.05 3.36 3.77
N PRO A 73 18.16 2.30 2.92
CA PRO A 73 17.92 0.93 3.34
C PRO A 73 18.93 0.38 4.35
N LYS A 74 20.13 0.98 4.46
CA LYS A 74 21.12 0.59 5.47
C LYS A 74 20.83 1.21 6.85
N GLN A 75 20.07 2.30 6.89
CA GLN A 75 19.76 3.06 8.10
C GLN A 75 18.32 2.81 8.58
N ALA A 76 17.44 2.38 7.67
CA ALA A 76 16.08 1.99 7.99
C ALA A 76 16.06 0.86 9.04
N PRO A 77 15.43 1.08 10.22
CA PRO A 77 15.31 0.08 11.26
C PRO A 77 14.64 -1.18 10.73
N LYS A 78 15.09 -2.35 11.20
CA LYS A 78 14.43 -3.63 10.85
C LYS A 78 12.97 -3.62 11.29
N GLU A 79 12.68 -2.92 12.38
CA GLU A 79 11.39 -2.69 12.99
C GLU A 79 10.45 -1.95 12.04
N ALA A 80 10.93 -0.91 11.36
CA ALA A 80 10.14 -0.15 10.39
C ALA A 80 9.72 -1.03 9.20
N ARG A 81 10.64 -1.86 8.68
CA ARG A 81 10.33 -2.83 7.61
C ARG A 81 9.32 -3.88 8.06
N LYS A 82 9.45 -4.37 9.29
CA LYS A 82 8.54 -5.35 9.88
C LYS A 82 7.15 -4.74 10.07
N SER A 83 7.09 -3.49 10.53
CA SER A 83 5.86 -2.71 10.67
C SER A 83 5.15 -2.55 9.33
N TYR A 84 5.87 -2.09 8.29
CA TYR A 84 5.36 -1.96 6.93
C TYR A 84 4.69 -3.27 6.44
N HIS A 85 5.41 -4.39 6.55
CA HIS A 85 4.88 -5.68 6.11
C HIS A 85 3.71 -6.16 6.98
N LYS A 86 3.73 -5.88 8.29
CA LYS A 86 2.65 -6.23 9.20
C LYS A 86 1.37 -5.48 8.85
N THR A 87 1.46 -4.16 8.66
CA THR A 87 0.33 -3.31 8.27
C THR A 87 -0.21 -3.73 6.90
N LEU A 88 0.65 -3.92 5.90
CA LEU A 88 0.24 -4.41 4.59
C LEU A 88 -0.48 -5.77 4.67
N ASN A 89 0.06 -6.72 5.44
CA ASN A 89 -0.57 -8.02 5.63
C ASN A 89 -1.92 -7.92 6.35
N ASN A 90 -2.08 -7.00 7.30
CA ASN A 90 -3.35 -6.78 7.99
C ASN A 90 -4.42 -6.23 7.04
N ILE A 91 -4.05 -5.25 6.21
CA ILE A 91 -4.96 -4.71 5.18
C ILE A 91 -5.35 -5.82 4.19
N ILE A 92 -4.39 -6.62 3.72
CA ILE A 92 -4.67 -7.75 2.82
C ILE A 92 -5.59 -8.76 3.48
N LYS A 93 -5.39 -9.09 4.76
CA LYS A 93 -6.27 -10.03 5.48
C LYS A 93 -7.70 -9.52 5.54
N HIS A 94 -7.90 -8.24 5.85
CA HIS A 94 -9.21 -7.61 5.82
C HIS A 94 -9.84 -7.71 4.44
N LEU A 95 -9.13 -7.25 3.40
CA LEU A 95 -9.64 -7.27 2.03
C LEU A 95 -9.90 -8.68 1.50
N LYS A 96 -9.11 -9.68 1.90
CA LYS A 96 -9.37 -11.10 1.55
C LYS A 96 -10.64 -11.63 2.21
N LYS A 97 -10.83 -11.31 3.49
CA LYS A 97 -11.94 -11.85 4.29
C LYS A 97 -13.26 -11.18 3.92
N GLU A 98 -13.28 -9.85 3.88
CA GLU A 98 -14.51 -9.07 3.72
C GLU A 98 -14.80 -8.72 2.26
N HIS A 99 -13.77 -8.58 1.42
CA HIS A 99 -13.89 -8.06 0.06
C HIS A 99 -13.41 -9.02 -1.03
N LYS A 100 -13.13 -10.29 -0.67
CA LYS A 100 -12.66 -11.36 -1.58
C LYS A 100 -11.52 -10.89 -2.49
N LEU A 101 -10.52 -10.20 -1.93
CA LEU A 101 -9.33 -9.80 -2.69
C LEU A 101 -8.64 -11.03 -3.27
N VAL A 102 -8.79 -11.23 -4.59
CA VAL A 102 -8.05 -12.22 -5.35
C VAL A 102 -6.59 -11.80 -5.37
N THR A 103 -5.74 -12.54 -4.66
CA THR A 103 -4.29 -12.30 -4.63
C THR A 103 -3.54 -12.84 -5.85
N GLU A 104 -4.24 -13.27 -6.90
CA GLU A 104 -3.60 -13.75 -8.12
C GLU A 104 -3.13 -12.57 -8.97
N GLY A 105 -1.85 -12.62 -9.30
CA GLY A 105 -1.14 -11.78 -10.26
C GLY A 105 0.23 -12.39 -10.43
#